data_AF-A0A929L6B0-F1
#
_entry.id   AF-A0A929L6B0-F1
#
_cell.length_a   1.000
_cell.length_b   1.000
_cell.length_c   1.000
_cell.angle_alpha   90.00
_cell.angle_beta   90.00
_cell.angle_gamma   90.00
#
_symmetry.space_group_name_H-M   'P 1'
#
loop_
_entity.id
_entity.type
_entity.pdbx_description
1 polymer ?
#
loop_
_entity_poly.entity_id
_entity_poly.type
_entity_poly.pdbx_seq_one_letter_code
_entity_poly.pdbx_strand_id
1 'polypeptide(L)'
;MAKGKKPYPVLYVLSTRGCLFRNGSVNPTLHFEVIPDQDRMKEDPVYKAYMEEMMGKEIPQAILNKFVLSQPLYLTNDKIPFILFKSNLDPYSLKEFCKAILQEISFHTNQKHEGVFGLDKTLLLEMDKAPGVLGSLHLGNKGEKLTRSEALNDFQQPLEFEGDPMDQGIMCPFDIWKEEKRREALAKTKDPDDQEEIVIW
;
A
#
# COMPACT_ATOMS: atom_id res chain seq x y z
N MET A 1 -8.44 -26.74 -27.03
CA MET A 1 -9.20 -25.49 -26.76
C MET A 1 -8.20 -24.42 -26.38
N ALA A 2 -8.08 -23.34 -27.15
CA ALA A 2 -7.23 -22.21 -26.76
C ALA A 2 -7.81 -21.59 -25.48
N LYS A 3 -7.07 -21.59 -24.37
CA LYS A 3 -7.42 -20.80 -23.20
C LYS A 3 -7.53 -19.34 -23.67
N GLY A 4 -8.74 -18.79 -23.68
CA GLY A 4 -8.95 -17.36 -23.97
C GLY A 4 -8.06 -16.52 -23.04
N LYS A 5 -7.49 -15.43 -23.55
CA LYS A 5 -6.67 -14.53 -22.72
C LYS A 5 -7.50 -14.04 -21.54
N LYS A 6 -7.03 -14.25 -20.29
CA LYS A 6 -7.66 -13.70 -19.08
C LYS A 6 -7.75 -12.18 -19.27
N PRO A 7 -8.94 -11.56 -19.12
CA PRO A 7 -9.07 -10.12 -19.24
C PRO A 7 -8.33 -9.41 -18.10
N TYR A 8 -7.82 -8.20 -18.37
CA TYR A 8 -7.14 -7.40 -17.37
C TYR A 8 -8.16 -6.71 -16.46
N PRO A 9 -8.15 -6.97 -15.14
CA PRO A 9 -8.99 -6.20 -14.22
C PRO A 9 -8.58 -4.74 -14.22
N VAL A 10 -9.54 -3.85 -14.00
CA VAL A 10 -9.40 -2.41 -14.25
C VAL A 10 -9.27 -1.64 -12.96
N LEU A 11 -8.31 -0.71 -12.92
CA LEU A 11 -8.20 0.34 -11.92
C LEU A 11 -8.52 1.69 -12.56
N TYR A 12 -9.37 2.48 -11.89
CA TYR A 12 -9.77 3.80 -12.37
C TYR A 12 -9.06 4.92 -11.62
N VAL A 13 -8.63 5.96 -12.33
CA VAL A 13 -8.05 7.18 -11.76
C VAL A 13 -8.75 8.41 -12.32
N LEU A 14 -8.73 9.51 -11.56
CA LEU A 14 -9.27 10.79 -12.04
C LEU A 14 -8.43 11.37 -13.18
N SER A 15 -7.10 11.24 -13.10
CA SER A 15 -6.19 11.69 -14.16
C SER A 15 -4.86 10.96 -14.07
N THR A 16 -4.22 10.72 -15.23
CA THR A 16 -2.80 10.33 -15.31
C THR A 16 -1.89 11.52 -15.63
N ARG A 17 -2.43 12.75 -15.66
CA ARG A 17 -1.62 13.95 -15.88
C ARG A 17 -0.60 14.12 -14.75
N GLY A 18 0.66 14.31 -15.13
CA GLY A 18 1.76 14.52 -14.17
C GLY A 18 2.29 13.22 -13.54
N CYS A 19 1.71 12.06 -13.85
CA CYS A 19 2.28 10.77 -13.45
C CYS A 19 2.97 10.09 -14.64
N LEU A 20 3.78 9.08 -14.33
CA LEU A 20 4.56 8.34 -15.32
C LEU A 20 3.75 7.27 -16.07
N PHE A 21 2.51 7.06 -15.66
CA PHE A 21 1.58 6.06 -16.19
C PHE A 21 0.69 6.66 -17.27
N ARG A 22 0.21 5.84 -18.20
CA ARG A 22 -0.63 6.30 -19.34
C ARG A 22 -2.04 5.73 -19.23
N ASN A 23 -3.05 6.50 -19.63
CA ASN A 23 -4.41 6.00 -19.79
C ASN A 23 -4.44 4.82 -20.80
N GLY A 24 -4.94 3.66 -20.36
CA GLY A 24 -4.96 2.41 -21.12
C GLY A 24 -3.69 1.55 -21.01
N SER A 25 -2.78 1.86 -20.08
CA SER A 25 -1.59 1.04 -19.83
C SER A 25 -1.88 -0.16 -18.93
N VAL A 26 -1.19 -1.27 -19.18
CA VAL A 26 -1.24 -2.47 -18.33
C VAL A 26 0.00 -2.51 -17.46
N ASN A 27 -0.17 -2.58 -16.14
CA ASN A 27 0.94 -2.45 -15.19
C ASN A 27 0.87 -3.53 -14.11
N PRO A 28 2.01 -4.11 -13.67
CA PRO A 28 2.08 -4.83 -12.41
C PRO A 28 1.50 -3.98 -11.28
N THR A 29 0.60 -4.57 -10.51
CA THR A 29 -0.11 -3.91 -9.42
C THR A 29 0.03 -4.76 -8.18
N LEU A 30 0.41 -4.16 -7.07
CA LEU A 30 0.41 -4.78 -5.76
C LEU A 30 -0.84 -4.37 -5.00
N HIS A 31 -1.44 -5.33 -4.33
CA HIS A 31 -2.29 -5.14 -3.18
C HIS A 31 -1.61 -5.86 -2.02
N PHE A 32 -1.32 -5.12 -0.96
CA PHE A 32 -0.73 -5.66 0.24
C PHE A 32 -1.48 -5.10 1.44
N GLU A 33 -1.88 -6.00 2.32
CA GLU A 33 -2.60 -5.67 3.54
C GLU A 33 -2.03 -6.51 4.67
N VAL A 34 -1.92 -5.88 5.85
CA VAL A 34 -1.55 -6.56 7.08
C VAL A 34 -2.84 -6.80 7.84
N ILE A 35 -3.10 -8.04 8.25
CA ILE A 35 -4.32 -8.39 8.97
C ILE A 35 -4.11 -7.98 10.43
N PRO A 36 -4.84 -6.97 10.94
CA PRO A 36 -4.71 -6.56 12.33
C PRO A 36 -5.51 -7.49 13.23
N ASP A 37 -5.06 -7.62 14.48
CA ASP A 37 -5.87 -8.20 15.55
C ASP A 37 -7.15 -7.39 15.80
N GLN A 38 -8.28 -7.91 15.35
CA GLN A 38 -9.56 -7.21 15.40
C GLN A 38 -10.07 -6.97 16.82
N ASP A 39 -9.72 -7.80 17.79
CA ASP A 39 -10.17 -7.62 19.17
C ASP A 39 -9.30 -6.58 19.86
N ARG A 40 -7.98 -6.62 19.66
CA ARG A 40 -7.07 -5.57 20.12
C ARG A 40 -7.37 -4.21 19.48
N MET A 41 -7.78 -4.16 18.20
CA MET A 41 -8.24 -2.92 17.55
C MET A 41 -9.43 -2.28 18.27
N LYS A 42 -10.31 -3.07 18.93
CA LYS A 42 -11.47 -2.56 19.67
C LYS A 42 -11.08 -2.12 21.08
N GLU A 43 -10.17 -2.84 21.72
CA GLU A 43 -9.81 -2.69 23.13
C GLU A 43 -8.68 -1.68 23.37
N ASP A 44 -7.75 -1.56 22.42
CA ASP A 44 -6.55 -0.72 22.52
C ASP A 44 -6.57 0.37 21.42
N PRO A 45 -7.04 1.59 21.73
CA PRO A 45 -7.06 2.71 20.79
C PRO A 45 -5.67 3.11 20.28
N VAL A 46 -4.60 2.84 21.04
CA VAL A 46 -3.22 3.16 20.65
C VAL A 46 -2.75 2.20 19.57
N TYR A 47 -2.96 0.90 19.79
CA TYR A 47 -2.71 -0.12 18.77
C TYR A 47 -3.54 0.13 17.50
N LYS A 48 -4.82 0.49 17.66
CA LYS A 48 -5.69 0.87 16.54
C LYS A 48 -5.10 2.00 15.69
N ALA A 49 -4.77 3.11 16.34
CA ALA A 49 -4.22 4.27 15.65
C ALA A 49 -2.86 3.96 14.98
N TYR A 50 -2.03 3.13 15.61
CA TYR A 50 -0.78 2.67 15.02
C TYR A 50 -1.01 1.85 13.76
N MET A 51 -1.86 0.82 13.80
CA MET A 51 -2.13 -0.03 12.64
C MET A 51 -2.77 0.76 11.49
N GLU A 52 -3.68 1.70 11.78
CA GLU A 52 -4.25 2.60 10.78
C GLU A 52 -3.19 3.49 10.11
N GLU A 53 -2.21 4.02 10.87
CA GLU A 53 -1.12 4.82 10.31
C GLU A 53 -0.12 3.96 9.51
N MET A 54 0.21 2.76 10.01
CA MET A 54 1.10 1.83 9.30
C MET A 54 0.50 1.44 7.94
N MET A 55 -0.76 0.99 7.91
CA MET A 55 -1.44 0.58 6.69
C MET A 55 -1.75 1.75 5.75
N GLY A 56 -2.09 2.92 6.29
CA GLY A 56 -2.49 4.08 5.51
C GLY A 56 -1.32 4.88 4.92
N LYS A 57 -0.13 4.82 5.55
CA LYS A 57 0.97 5.72 5.24
C LYS A 57 2.34 5.04 5.21
N GLU A 58 2.80 4.49 6.33
CA GLU A 58 4.20 4.03 6.47
C GLU A 58 4.52 2.85 5.53
N ILE A 59 3.67 1.82 5.51
CA ILE A 59 3.87 0.64 4.66
C ILE A 59 3.86 1.01 3.17
N PRO A 60 2.86 1.73 2.64
CA PRO A 60 2.91 2.22 1.27
C PRO A 60 4.20 3.00 0.99
N GLN A 61 4.56 3.94 1.86
CA GLN A 61 5.75 4.79 1.66
C GLN A 61 7.04 3.97 1.65
N ALA A 62 7.18 2.99 2.54
CA ALA A 62 8.32 2.09 2.59
C ALA A 62 8.46 1.29 1.29
N ILE A 63 7.37 0.77 0.74
CA ILE A 63 7.37 0.06 -0.54
C ILE A 63 7.74 1.01 -1.68
N LEU A 64 7.15 2.21 -1.74
CA LEU A 64 7.47 3.21 -2.77
C LEU A 64 8.97 3.56 -2.76
N ASN A 65 9.55 3.74 -1.57
CA ASN A 65 10.96 4.07 -1.41
C ASN A 65 11.87 2.90 -1.78
N LYS A 66 11.57 1.69 -1.31
CA LYS A 66 12.36 0.49 -1.60
C LYS A 66 12.41 0.19 -3.10
N PHE A 67 11.30 0.41 -3.80
CA PHE A 67 11.14 0.09 -5.22
C PHE A 67 11.15 1.34 -6.12
N VAL A 68 11.84 2.42 -5.72
CA VAL A 68 11.87 3.70 -6.45
C VAL A 68 12.26 3.56 -7.93
N LEU A 69 13.18 2.65 -8.25
CA LEU A 69 13.62 2.38 -9.64
C LEU A 69 12.52 1.75 -10.51
N SER A 70 11.52 1.13 -9.88
CA SER A 70 10.34 0.58 -10.54
C SER A 70 9.26 1.63 -10.81
N GLN A 71 9.52 2.88 -10.41
CA GLN A 71 8.66 4.05 -10.57
C GLN A 71 7.24 3.79 -10.06
N PRO A 72 7.10 3.49 -8.75
CA PRO A 72 5.84 3.04 -8.21
C PRO A 72 4.85 4.19 -8.03
N LEU A 73 3.55 3.90 -8.11
CA LEU A 73 2.47 4.85 -7.88
C LEU A 73 1.45 4.24 -6.92
N TYR A 74 1.32 4.85 -5.75
CA TYR A 74 0.24 4.56 -4.82
C TYR A 74 -1.07 5.18 -5.30
N LEU A 75 -2.15 4.41 -5.24
CA LEU A 75 -3.50 4.89 -5.50
C LEU A 75 -4.52 4.10 -4.69
N THR A 76 -5.72 4.64 -4.58
CA THR A 76 -6.85 3.95 -3.95
C THR A 76 -7.99 3.78 -4.95
N ASN A 77 -8.66 2.63 -4.90
CA ASN A 77 -9.89 2.38 -5.64
C ASN A 77 -10.93 1.81 -4.70
N ASP A 78 -12.12 2.43 -4.61
CA ASP A 78 -13.13 2.08 -3.59
C ASP A 78 -12.55 1.98 -2.16
N LYS A 79 -11.63 2.91 -1.82
CA LYS A 79 -10.86 2.95 -0.55
C LYS A 79 -9.88 1.80 -0.32
N ILE A 80 -9.71 0.90 -1.29
CA ILE A 80 -8.71 -0.17 -1.23
C ILE A 80 -7.39 0.34 -1.82
N PRO A 81 -6.26 0.22 -1.08
CA PRO A 81 -4.96 0.68 -1.54
C PRO A 81 -4.33 -0.28 -2.56
N PHE A 82 -3.69 0.29 -3.58
CA PHE A 82 -2.89 -0.41 -4.58
C PHE A 82 -1.61 0.36 -4.88
N ILE A 83 -0.57 -0.36 -5.28
CA ILE A 83 0.69 0.22 -5.78
C ILE A 83 0.96 -0.31 -7.19
N LEU A 84 0.98 0.57 -8.17
CA LEU A 84 1.33 0.22 -9.55
C LEU A 84 2.82 0.39 -9.76
N PHE A 85 3.43 -0.49 -10.54
CA PHE A 85 4.83 -0.40 -10.93
C PHE A 85 4.93 -0.29 -12.44
N LYS A 86 5.82 0.58 -12.93
CA LYS A 86 5.94 0.83 -14.36
C LYS A 86 6.88 -0.13 -15.07
N SER A 87 8.00 -0.48 -14.42
CA SER A 87 9.04 -1.35 -14.99
C SER A 87 9.92 -1.94 -13.88
N ASN A 88 10.85 -2.83 -14.24
CA ASN A 88 11.94 -3.31 -13.36
C ASN A 88 11.50 -3.88 -12.00
N LEU A 89 10.30 -4.45 -11.94
CA LEU A 89 9.81 -5.11 -10.73
C LEU A 89 10.27 -6.57 -10.72
N ASP A 90 10.99 -6.96 -9.67
CA ASP A 90 11.19 -8.37 -9.34
C ASP A 90 10.09 -8.82 -8.35
N PRO A 91 9.16 -9.70 -8.78
CA PRO A 91 8.07 -10.18 -7.94
C PRO A 91 8.55 -10.88 -6.66
N TYR A 92 9.67 -11.59 -6.73
CA TYR A 92 10.22 -12.32 -5.59
C TYR A 92 10.70 -11.34 -4.51
N SER A 93 11.56 -10.38 -4.89
CA SER A 93 12.03 -9.33 -3.98
C SER A 93 10.89 -8.51 -3.38
N LEU A 94 9.83 -8.23 -4.15
CA LEU A 94 8.64 -7.55 -3.62
C LEU A 94 7.95 -8.38 -2.53
N LYS A 95 7.73 -9.67 -2.79
CA LYS A 95 7.08 -10.56 -1.83
C LYS A 95 7.91 -10.74 -0.56
N GLU A 96 9.22 -10.90 -0.68
CA GLU A 96 10.12 -11.00 0.48
C GLU A 96 10.15 -9.70 1.29
N PHE A 97 10.10 -8.53 0.63
CA PHE A 97 9.99 -7.25 1.34
C PHE A 97 8.66 -7.11 2.09
N CYS A 98 7.54 -7.55 1.51
CA CYS A 98 6.24 -7.61 2.20
C CYS A 98 6.29 -8.55 3.42
N LYS A 99 6.99 -9.69 3.35
CA LYS A 99 7.20 -10.56 4.52
C LYS A 99 8.05 -9.89 5.61
N ALA A 100 9.09 -9.16 5.22
CA ALA A 100 9.91 -8.40 6.16
C ALA A 100 9.08 -7.33 6.91
N ILE A 101 8.16 -6.66 6.21
CA ILE A 101 7.19 -5.75 6.84
C ILE A 101 6.33 -6.50 7.87
N LEU A 102 5.81 -7.69 7.54
CA LEU A 102 5.03 -8.49 8.51
C LEU A 102 5.87 -8.89 9.74
N GLN A 103 7.13 -9.28 9.53
CA GLN A 103 8.06 -9.60 10.63
C GLN A 103 8.26 -8.42 11.57
N GLU A 104 8.45 -7.23 11.01
CA GLU A 104 8.75 -6.04 11.79
C GLU A 104 7.53 -5.50 12.53
N ILE A 105 6.34 -5.48 11.90
CA ILE A 105 5.11 -5.14 12.63
C ILE A 105 4.93 -6.13 13.77
N SER A 106 5.15 -7.42 13.51
CA SER A 106 5.01 -8.45 14.54
C SER A 106 5.97 -8.29 15.70
N PHE A 107 7.18 -7.80 15.41
CA PHE A 107 8.18 -7.51 16.41
C PHE A 107 7.74 -6.33 17.29
N HIS A 108 7.30 -5.23 16.68
CA HIS A 108 6.90 -4.04 17.41
C HIS A 108 5.59 -4.18 18.19
N THR A 109 4.66 -5.01 17.72
CA THR A 109 3.37 -5.23 18.39
C THR A 109 3.39 -6.39 19.39
N ASN A 110 4.50 -7.15 19.46
CA ASN A 110 4.64 -8.40 20.19
C ASN A 110 3.54 -9.42 19.84
N GLN A 111 3.16 -9.47 18.56
CA GLN A 111 2.12 -10.36 18.06
C GLN A 111 2.45 -10.82 16.65
N LYS A 112 2.29 -12.11 16.35
CA LYS A 112 2.50 -12.59 14.98
C LYS A 112 1.36 -12.14 14.07
N HIS A 113 1.68 -11.31 13.08
CA HIS A 113 0.75 -10.84 12.05
C HIS A 113 0.87 -11.65 10.77
N GLU A 114 -0.29 -11.89 10.16
CA GLU A 114 -0.43 -12.41 8.81
C GLU A 114 -0.81 -11.26 7.87
N GLY A 115 -0.69 -11.49 6.57
CA GLY A 115 -1.05 -10.51 5.56
C GLY A 115 -1.76 -11.12 4.37
N VAL A 116 -2.19 -10.24 3.48
CA VAL A 116 -2.68 -10.56 2.16
C VAL A 116 -1.73 -9.96 1.15
N PHE A 117 -1.27 -10.77 0.20
CA PHE A 117 -0.41 -10.35 -0.88
C PHE A 117 -1.08 -10.67 -2.22
N GLY A 118 -1.17 -9.68 -3.09
CA GLY A 118 -1.61 -9.88 -4.45
C GLY A 118 -0.79 -9.09 -5.45
N LEU A 119 -0.37 -9.78 -6.51
CA LEU A 119 0.44 -9.20 -7.58
C LEU A 119 -0.01 -9.75 -8.94
N ASP A 120 -0.68 -8.91 -9.73
CA ASP A 120 -1.06 -9.23 -11.11
C ASP A 120 -1.06 -7.95 -11.97
N LYS A 121 -1.28 -8.11 -13.27
CA LYS A 121 -1.37 -7.03 -14.24
C LYS A 121 -2.79 -6.44 -14.25
N THR A 122 -2.89 -5.13 -14.05
CA THR A 122 -4.16 -4.40 -14.15
C THR A 122 -4.11 -3.39 -15.30
N LEU A 123 -5.28 -3.08 -15.86
CA LEU A 123 -5.45 -2.00 -16.83
C LEU A 123 -5.80 -0.70 -16.09
N LEU A 124 -4.98 0.33 -16.26
CA LEU A 124 -5.22 1.65 -15.70
C LEU A 124 -6.04 2.51 -16.66
N LEU A 125 -7.21 2.99 -16.23
CA LEU A 125 -8.08 3.86 -17.02
C LEU A 125 -8.37 5.19 -16.31
N GLU A 126 -8.36 6.29 -17.06
CA GLU A 126 -8.91 7.56 -16.59
C GLU A 126 -10.45 7.52 -16.63
N MET A 127 -11.09 8.04 -15.58
CA MET A 127 -12.54 8.23 -15.56
C MET A 127 -12.97 9.21 -16.65
N ASP A 128 -14.08 8.91 -17.33
CA ASP A 128 -14.72 9.74 -18.35
C ASP A 128 -13.82 10.13 -19.55
N LYS A 129 -12.72 9.41 -19.77
CA LYS A 129 -11.77 9.69 -20.86
C LYS A 129 -11.34 8.42 -21.59
N ALA A 130 -11.57 8.43 -22.90
CA ALA A 130 -11.10 7.37 -23.77
C ALA A 130 -9.55 7.29 -23.77
N PRO A 131 -8.96 6.08 -23.73
CA PRO A 131 -7.54 5.89 -23.97
C PRO A 131 -7.13 6.38 -25.36
N GLY A 132 -5.88 6.83 -25.49
CA GLY A 132 -5.31 7.12 -26.81
C GLY A 132 -5.08 5.85 -27.63
N VAL A 133 -4.69 6.01 -28.90
CA VAL A 133 -4.54 4.91 -29.89
C VAL A 133 -3.69 3.72 -29.40
N LEU A 134 -2.62 3.98 -28.64
CA LEU A 134 -1.81 2.91 -28.06
C LEU A 134 -2.48 2.25 -26.84
N GLY A 135 -3.20 3.02 -26.04
CA GLY A 135 -3.95 2.51 -24.89
C GLY A 135 -5.18 1.70 -25.30
N SER A 136 -5.72 1.92 -26.50
CA SER A 136 -6.83 1.13 -27.03
C SER A 136 -6.45 -0.31 -27.41
N LEU A 137 -5.17 -0.63 -27.54
CA LEU A 137 -4.70 -1.99 -27.84
C LEU A 137 -5.10 -3.02 -26.77
N HIS A 138 -5.24 -2.57 -25.51
CA HIS A 138 -5.60 -3.43 -24.39
C HIS A 138 -7.09 -3.40 -24.04
N LEU A 139 -7.87 -2.50 -24.65
CA LEU A 139 -9.32 -2.39 -24.40
C LEU A 139 -10.09 -3.62 -24.86
N GLY A 140 -9.63 -4.32 -25.89
CA GLY A 140 -10.25 -5.58 -26.34
C GLY A 140 -10.16 -6.72 -25.32
N ASN A 141 -9.25 -6.61 -24.34
CA ASN A 141 -9.11 -7.55 -23.21
C ASN A 141 -9.42 -6.87 -21.88
N LYS A 142 -10.25 -5.81 -21.88
CA LYS A 142 -10.69 -5.12 -20.66
C LYS A 142 -11.58 -6.05 -19.83
N GLY A 143 -11.24 -6.20 -18.55
CA GLY A 143 -12.07 -6.88 -17.57
C GLY A 143 -12.97 -5.94 -16.78
N GLU A 144 -13.56 -6.47 -15.72
CA GLU A 144 -14.31 -5.69 -14.74
C GLU A 144 -13.39 -4.83 -13.87
N LYS A 145 -13.99 -3.89 -13.12
CA LYS A 145 -13.27 -3.11 -12.11
C LYS A 145 -12.72 -4.07 -11.06
N LEU A 146 -11.41 -3.99 -10.77
CA LEU A 146 -10.73 -4.94 -9.88
C LEU A 146 -11.49 -5.12 -8.55
N THR A 147 -11.83 -4.01 -7.90
CA THR A 147 -12.50 -3.98 -6.58
C THR A 147 -13.94 -4.47 -6.56
N ARG A 148 -14.56 -4.73 -7.71
CA ARG A 148 -15.95 -5.18 -7.82
C ARG A 148 -16.08 -6.53 -8.51
N SER A 149 -14.95 -7.17 -8.78
CA SER A 149 -14.88 -8.43 -9.52
C SER A 149 -14.31 -9.52 -8.62
N GLU A 150 -14.62 -10.78 -8.94
CA GLU A 150 -13.97 -11.94 -8.32
C GLU A 150 -12.45 -11.91 -8.52
N ALA A 151 -11.96 -11.13 -9.50
CA ALA A 151 -10.54 -10.97 -9.74
C ALA A 151 -9.80 -10.39 -8.53
N LEU A 152 -10.43 -9.63 -7.62
CA LEU A 152 -9.77 -9.23 -6.37
C LEU A 152 -9.50 -10.42 -5.46
N ASN A 153 -10.46 -11.35 -5.35
CA ASN A 153 -10.28 -12.57 -4.55
C ASN A 153 -9.20 -13.47 -5.17
N ASP A 154 -9.18 -13.61 -6.50
CA ASP A 154 -8.12 -14.34 -7.21
C ASP A 154 -6.73 -13.68 -7.06
N PHE A 155 -6.72 -12.36 -6.90
CA PHE A 155 -5.52 -11.57 -6.75
C PHE A 155 -4.90 -11.76 -5.37
N GLN A 156 -5.73 -12.00 -4.35
CA GLN A 156 -5.34 -12.09 -2.95
C GLN A 156 -4.85 -13.49 -2.58
N GLN A 157 -3.64 -13.56 -2.03
CA GLN A 157 -3.07 -14.78 -1.46
C GLN A 157 -2.66 -14.52 -0.02
N PRO A 158 -2.90 -15.46 0.91
CA PRO A 158 -2.35 -15.38 2.25
C PRO A 158 -0.82 -15.21 2.19
N LEU A 159 -0.30 -14.32 3.03
CA LEU A 159 1.12 -14.08 3.19
C LEU A 159 1.49 -14.26 4.65
N GLU A 160 2.42 -15.18 4.88
CA GLU A 160 3.04 -15.41 6.17
C GLU A 160 4.57 -15.29 6.03
N PHE A 161 5.23 -15.11 7.16
CA PHE A 161 6.68 -15.19 7.25
C PHE A 161 7.12 -16.38 8.12
N GLU A 162 8.26 -16.95 7.74
CA GLU A 162 8.90 -18.01 8.49
C GLU A 162 9.81 -17.42 9.58
N GLY A 163 9.95 -18.16 10.68
CA GLY A 163 10.77 -17.77 11.82
C GLY A 163 10.08 -16.82 12.81
N ASP A 164 10.92 -16.23 13.65
CA ASP A 164 10.53 -15.31 14.72
C ASP A 164 10.39 -13.87 14.19
N PRO A 165 9.51 -13.06 14.81
CA PRO A 165 9.45 -11.63 14.53
C PRO A 165 10.83 -10.96 14.73
N MET A 166 11.20 -10.07 13.82
CA MET A 166 12.47 -9.37 13.86
C MET A 166 12.30 -7.92 13.40
N ASP A 167 13.02 -7.01 14.05
CA ASP A 167 13.17 -5.63 13.59
C ASP A 167 14.00 -5.59 12.30
N GLN A 168 13.39 -5.17 11.20
CA GLN A 168 14.03 -5.06 9.89
C GLN A 168 14.47 -3.62 9.57
N GLY A 169 14.17 -2.65 10.46
CA GLY A 169 14.48 -1.23 10.27
C GLY A 169 13.75 -0.58 9.09
N ILE A 170 12.54 -1.05 8.76
CA ILE A 170 11.72 -0.57 7.64
C ILE A 170 10.75 0.54 8.08
N MET A 171 10.18 0.43 9.28
CA MET A 171 9.11 1.26 9.83
C MET A 171 9.52 1.95 11.13
N CYS A 172 8.72 2.92 11.56
CA CYS A 172 8.90 3.55 12.87
C CYS A 172 8.52 2.56 13.98
N PRO A 173 9.42 2.26 14.94
CA PRO A 173 9.11 1.38 16.07
C PRO A 173 7.92 1.87 16.89
N PHE A 174 7.07 0.93 17.37
CA PHE A 174 5.82 1.26 18.08
C PHE A 174 6.03 2.17 19.30
N ASP A 175 7.06 1.93 20.12
CA ASP A 175 7.34 2.75 21.29
C ASP A 175 7.77 4.18 20.93
N ILE A 176 8.54 4.33 19.85
CA ILE A 176 8.94 5.65 19.32
C ILE A 176 7.72 6.38 18.78
N TRP A 177 6.92 5.71 17.95
CA TRP A 177 5.67 6.25 17.42
C TRP A 177 4.72 6.72 18.54
N LYS A 178 4.55 5.91 19.59
CA LYS A 178 3.69 6.23 20.74
C LYS A 178 4.15 7.50 21.46
N GLU A 179 5.45 7.65 21.65
CA GLU A 179 6.04 8.83 22.28
C GLU A 179 5.90 10.08 21.40
N GLU A 180 6.07 9.96 20.08
CA GLU A 180 5.83 11.06 19.13
C GLU A 180 4.38 11.53 19.18
N LYS A 181 3.40 10.63 19.14
CA LYS A 181 1.99 11.01 19.26
C LYS A 181 1.66 11.66 20.60
N ARG A 182 2.27 11.19 21.69
CA ARG A 182 2.15 11.83 23.00
C ARG A 182 2.69 13.26 22.97
N ARG A 183 3.84 13.49 22.35
CA ARG A 183 4.45 14.83 22.19
C ARG A 183 3.60 15.74 21.31
N GLU A 184 3.08 15.25 20.18
CA GLU A 184 2.18 15.99 19.30
C GLU A 184 0.89 16.41 20.03
N ALA A 185 0.31 15.52 20.83
CA ALA A 185 -0.88 15.82 21.61
C ALA A 185 -0.60 16.92 22.65
N LEU A 186 0.54 16.83 23.36
CA LEU A 186 0.96 17.85 24.32
C LEU A 186 1.22 19.21 23.66
N ALA A 187 1.82 19.23 22.48
CA ALA A 187 2.06 20.46 21.72
C ALA A 187 0.75 21.14 21.28
N LYS A 188 -0.29 20.36 20.95
CA LYS A 188 -1.62 20.89 20.59
C LYS A 188 -2.40 21.44 21.79
N THR A 189 -2.07 21.01 23.01
CA THR A 189 -2.70 21.49 24.25
C THR A 189 -1.99 22.68 24.89
N LYS A 190 -0.76 22.99 24.45
CA LYS A 190 -0.07 24.21 24.88
C LYS A 190 -0.63 25.41 24.11
N ASP A 191 -0.91 26.49 24.84
CA ASP A 191 -1.30 27.77 24.25
C ASP A 191 -0.18 28.22 23.29
N PRO A 192 -0.48 28.64 22.03
CA PRO A 192 0.54 29.16 21.13
C PRO A 192 1.39 30.31 21.70
N ASP A 193 0.91 31.02 22.73
CA ASP A 193 1.66 32.07 23.44
C ASP A 193 2.74 31.54 24.43
N ASP A 194 2.74 30.24 24.76
CA ASP A 194 3.74 29.62 25.64
C ASP A 194 4.96 29.05 24.88
N GLN A 195 5.06 29.30 23.57
CA GLN A 195 6.26 28.97 22.80
C GLN A 195 7.32 30.05 23.00
N GLU A 196 8.14 29.91 24.06
CA GLU A 196 9.38 30.68 24.20
C GLU A 196 10.15 30.65 22.88
N GLU A 197 10.33 31.84 22.32
CA GLU A 197 11.07 32.11 21.09
C GLU A 197 12.52 31.65 21.30
N ILE A 198 12.86 30.44 20.84
CA ILE A 198 14.27 30.01 20.79
C ILE A 198 14.93 30.78 19.64
N VAL A 199 15.43 31.98 19.97
CA VAL A 199 16.32 32.74 19.10
C VAL A 199 17.70 32.10 19.17
N ILE A 200 18.08 31.38 18.12
CA ILE A 200 19.45 30.90 17.93
C ILE A 200 20.21 32.02 17.21
N TRP A 201 21.21 32.60 17.86
CA TRP A 201 22.20 33.48 17.22
C TRP A 201 23.23 32.67 16.44
#